data_AF-A0AAU2PCT6-F1
#
_entry.id   AF-A0AAU2PCT6-F1
#
_cell.length_a   1.000
_cell.length_b   1.000
_cell.length_c   1.000
_cell.angle_alpha   90.00
_cell.angle_beta   90.00
_cell.angle_gamma   90.00
#
_symmetry.space_group_name_H-M   'P 1'
#
loop_
_entity.id
_entity.type
_entity.pdbx_description
1 polymer ?
#
loop_
_entity_poly.entity_id
_entity_poly.type
_entity_poly.pdbx_seq_one_letter_code
_entity_poly.pdbx_strand_id
1 'polypeptide(L)'
;MLRRFVGAVAAGVALAATSGCTVPIDAVAGISVTDDGHLLGVMMVCGHQIDGASLYVDNADNEETVGSWDADRPLKDGLATWNLDSPSAGWTATTSLEPLTAKTTYSFYGWTKDNSSSSSSVSFTLTDRDRLTPGTVRYEDGSGDGDESAVTVPLAEFKARACEDS
;
A
#
# COMPACT_ATOMS: atom_id res chain seq x y z
N MET A 1 -54.56 2.33 -42.78
CA MET A 1 -53.12 2.67 -42.64
C MET A 1 -52.68 2.37 -41.22
N LEU A 2 -51.49 1.83 -41.10
CA LEU A 2 -50.88 1.15 -39.95
C LEU A 2 -50.31 2.17 -38.93
N ARG A 3 -50.56 1.99 -37.61
CA ARG A 3 -49.54 1.86 -36.54
C ARG A 3 -50.12 2.11 -35.13
N ARG A 4 -49.98 1.06 -34.29
CA ARG A 4 -49.94 1.08 -32.82
C ARG A 4 -48.75 1.91 -32.34
N PHE A 5 -48.78 2.53 -31.15
CA PHE A 5 -47.66 2.48 -30.20
C PHE A 5 -48.10 2.73 -28.75
N VAL A 6 -47.58 1.88 -27.88
CA VAL A 6 -47.62 1.84 -26.40
C VAL A 6 -46.54 2.80 -25.87
N GLY A 7 -46.75 3.42 -24.70
CA GLY A 7 -45.68 4.06 -23.91
C GLY A 7 -46.13 4.13 -22.44
N ALA A 8 -45.80 3.15 -21.60
CA ALA A 8 -44.52 2.95 -20.88
C ALA A 8 -44.36 3.91 -19.69
N VAL A 9 -44.67 3.41 -18.50
CA VAL A 9 -44.32 3.97 -17.20
C VAL A 9 -42.83 3.77 -17.00
N ALA A 10 -42.07 4.84 -16.76
CA ALA A 10 -40.68 4.76 -16.31
C ALA A 10 -40.54 5.54 -15.00
N ALA A 11 -40.60 4.81 -13.88
CA ALA A 11 -40.10 5.30 -12.60
C ALA A 11 -38.57 5.15 -12.62
N GLY A 12 -37.86 6.26 -12.82
CA GLY A 12 -36.41 6.29 -12.71
C GLY A 12 -35.99 6.22 -11.24
N VAL A 13 -35.41 5.10 -10.83
CA VAL A 13 -34.69 4.98 -9.55
C VAL A 13 -33.32 5.60 -9.76
N ALA A 14 -33.09 6.78 -9.17
CA ALA A 14 -31.77 7.38 -9.11
C ALA A 14 -30.91 6.63 -8.09
N LEU A 15 -29.92 5.87 -8.56
CA LEU A 15 -28.86 5.31 -7.74
C LEU A 15 -27.90 6.45 -7.35
N ALA A 16 -27.96 6.87 -6.08
CA ALA A 16 -26.98 7.78 -5.51
C ALA A 16 -25.67 7.01 -5.29
N ALA A 17 -24.67 7.22 -6.14
CA ALA A 17 -23.32 6.73 -5.91
C ALA A 17 -22.66 7.60 -4.82
N THR A 18 -22.37 7.03 -3.65
CA THR A 18 -21.54 7.69 -2.65
C THR A 18 -20.10 7.71 -3.15
N SER A 19 -19.62 8.86 -3.62
CA SER A 19 -18.21 9.10 -3.90
C SER A 19 -17.44 9.05 -2.58
N GLY A 20 -16.87 7.90 -2.24
CA GLY A 20 -15.89 7.79 -1.17
C GLY A 20 -14.67 8.63 -1.53
N CYS A 21 -14.20 9.46 -0.60
CA CYS A 21 -13.03 10.32 -0.77
C CYS A 21 -11.72 9.52 -0.67
N THR A 22 -11.57 8.44 -1.43
CA THR A 22 -10.31 7.69 -1.52
C THR A 22 -9.43 8.35 -2.58
N VAL A 23 -8.19 8.65 -2.22
CA VAL A 23 -7.19 9.19 -3.15
C VAL A 23 -6.76 8.10 -4.15
N PRO A 24 -6.28 8.48 -5.36
CA PRO A 24 -5.67 7.54 -6.28
C PRO A 24 -4.53 6.72 -5.67
N ILE A 25 -4.42 5.46 -6.08
CA ILE A 25 -3.30 4.58 -5.73
C ILE A 25 -2.24 4.67 -6.84
N ASP A 26 -1.13 5.35 -6.56
CA ASP A 26 -0.06 5.60 -7.54
C ASP A 26 1.21 4.75 -7.25
N ALA A 27 1.13 3.86 -6.28
CA ALA A 27 2.24 3.00 -5.91
C ALA A 27 1.74 1.73 -5.21
N VAL A 28 2.60 0.72 -5.10
CA VAL A 28 2.35 -0.48 -4.30
C VAL A 28 3.42 -0.59 -3.22
N ALA A 29 2.96 -0.69 -1.96
CA ALA A 29 3.82 -0.92 -0.83
C ALA A 29 4.03 -2.42 -0.61
N GLY A 30 5.24 -2.76 -0.16
CA GLY A 30 5.59 -4.09 0.29
C GLY A 30 6.59 -4.02 1.44
N ILE A 31 6.83 -5.16 2.06
CA ILE A 31 7.91 -5.34 3.03
C ILE A 31 8.86 -6.45 2.58
N SER A 32 10.12 -6.33 2.99
CA SER A 32 11.17 -7.32 2.78
C SER A 32 12.07 -7.39 4.01
N VAL A 33 13.11 -8.22 3.93
CA VAL A 33 14.16 -8.29 4.94
C VAL A 33 15.54 -8.26 4.30
N THR A 34 16.51 -7.67 5.00
CA THR A 34 17.94 -7.78 4.66
C THR A 34 18.48 -9.19 4.95
N ASP A 35 19.70 -9.47 4.52
CA ASP A 35 20.38 -10.76 4.76
C ASP A 35 20.52 -11.11 6.26
N ASP A 36 20.60 -10.09 7.11
CA ASP A 36 20.66 -10.20 8.58
C ASP A 36 19.29 -10.06 9.27
N GLY A 37 18.20 -9.98 8.49
CA GLY A 37 16.82 -10.04 8.99
C GLY A 37 16.22 -8.71 9.43
N HIS A 38 16.88 -7.58 9.13
CA HIS A 38 16.33 -6.25 9.37
C HIS A 38 15.19 -5.94 8.40
N LEU A 39 14.17 -5.26 8.91
CA LEU A 39 12.94 -4.99 8.16
C LEU A 39 13.18 -3.89 7.12
N LEU A 40 12.77 -4.16 5.88
CA LEU A 40 12.81 -3.24 4.76
C LEU A 40 11.41 -2.77 4.39
N GLY A 41 11.28 -1.48 4.12
CA GLY A 41 10.19 -0.94 3.31
C GLY A 41 10.53 -1.14 1.83
N VAL A 42 9.53 -1.53 1.05
CA VAL A 42 9.62 -1.66 -0.41
C VAL A 42 8.50 -0.83 -1.03
N MET A 43 8.83 0.00 -2.01
CA MET A 43 7.85 0.83 -2.71
C MET A 43 8.07 0.71 -4.21
N MET A 44 7.04 0.32 -4.94
CA MET A 44 7.03 0.40 -6.40
C MET A 44 6.10 1.54 -6.81
N VAL A 45 6.67 2.65 -7.29
CA VAL A 45 5.89 3.80 -7.76
C VAL A 45 5.49 3.58 -9.22
N CYS A 46 4.20 3.63 -9.48
CA CYS A 46 3.56 3.38 -10.78
C CYS A 46 3.06 4.67 -11.44
N GLY A 47 2.71 5.67 -10.62
CA GLY A 47 2.18 6.96 -11.03
C GLY A 47 3.05 8.14 -10.57
N HIS A 48 2.43 9.17 -10.00
CA HIS A 48 3.05 10.49 -9.89
C HIS A 48 4.29 10.58 -8.98
N GLN A 49 4.09 10.35 -7.68
CA GLN A 49 5.17 10.33 -6.69
C GLN A 49 4.69 9.79 -5.35
N ILE A 50 5.66 9.41 -4.52
CA ILE A 50 5.47 9.16 -3.10
C ILE A 50 6.49 10.01 -2.33
N ASP A 51 6.04 10.72 -1.32
CA ASP A 51 6.89 11.64 -0.54
C ASP A 51 7.39 11.02 0.77
N GLY A 52 6.71 9.97 1.25
CA GLY A 52 7.07 9.28 2.47
C GLY A 52 6.26 8.02 2.68
N ALA A 53 6.46 7.39 3.82
CA ALA A 53 5.74 6.18 4.21
C ALA A 53 5.53 6.14 5.72
N SER A 54 4.51 5.39 6.13
CA SER A 54 4.18 5.20 7.54
C SER A 54 3.85 3.73 7.82
N LEU A 55 4.20 3.31 9.03
CA LEU A 55 3.81 2.04 9.62
C LEU A 55 2.87 2.35 10.79
N TYR A 56 1.70 1.72 10.81
CA TYR A 56 0.72 1.93 11.86
C TYR A 56 0.12 0.62 12.35
N VAL A 57 -0.52 0.70 13.53
CA VAL A 57 -1.40 -0.34 14.06
C VAL A 57 -2.82 0.20 14.00
N ASP A 58 -3.72 -0.57 13.41
CA ASP A 58 -5.15 -0.28 13.46
C ASP A 58 -5.76 -0.99 14.68
N ASN A 59 -6.22 -0.20 15.65
CA ASN A 59 -6.96 -0.67 16.80
C ASN A 59 -8.41 -0.17 16.67
N ALA A 60 -9.36 -0.90 17.27
CA ALA A 60 -10.81 -0.65 17.10
C ALA A 60 -11.27 0.80 17.30
N ASP A 61 -10.52 1.62 18.05
CA ASP A 61 -10.85 3.01 18.38
C ASP A 61 -9.87 4.04 17.80
N ASN A 62 -8.71 3.62 17.26
CA ASN A 62 -7.66 4.53 16.79
C ASN A 62 -6.61 3.87 15.89
N GLU A 63 -6.10 4.65 14.92
CA GLU A 63 -4.86 4.36 14.20
C GLU A 63 -3.68 4.97 14.97
N GLU A 64 -2.66 4.17 15.24
CA GLU A 64 -1.43 4.62 15.90
C GLU A 64 -0.23 4.43 14.97
N THR A 65 0.42 5.54 14.59
CA THR A 65 1.67 5.50 13.82
C THR A 65 2.83 5.08 14.72
N VAL A 66 3.41 3.92 14.43
CA VAL A 66 4.55 3.34 15.17
C VAL A 66 5.89 3.56 14.46
N GLY A 67 5.87 4.12 13.24
CA GLY A 67 7.06 4.54 12.50
C GLY A 67 6.67 5.37 11.27
N SER A 68 7.48 6.36 10.91
CA SER A 68 7.24 7.18 9.72
C SER A 68 8.54 7.73 9.15
N TRP A 69 8.61 7.81 7.82
CA TRP A 69 9.81 8.20 7.07
C TRP A 69 9.45 9.14 5.93
N ASP A 70 10.17 10.26 5.85
CA ASP A 70 10.18 11.16 4.69
C ASP A 70 11.27 10.69 3.72
N ALA A 71 10.94 10.63 2.43
CA ALA A 71 11.97 10.54 1.40
C ALA A 71 12.65 11.91 1.24
N ASP A 72 13.98 11.96 1.20
CA ASP A 72 14.74 13.21 1.03
C ASP A 72 14.38 13.91 -0.29
N ARG A 73 13.93 13.13 -1.28
CA ARG A 73 13.35 13.61 -2.54
C ARG A 73 12.12 12.75 -2.85
N PRO A 74 11.05 13.33 -3.43
CA PRO A 74 9.89 12.56 -3.86
C PRO A 74 10.31 11.38 -4.74
N LEU A 75 9.85 10.19 -4.38
CA LEU A 75 10.03 8.99 -5.19
C LEU A 75 9.27 9.17 -6.50
N LYS A 76 9.89 8.79 -7.61
CA LYS A 76 9.29 8.77 -8.95
C LYS A 76 9.20 7.32 -9.42
N ASP A 77 8.65 7.11 -10.61
CA ASP A 77 8.52 5.80 -11.27
C ASP A 77 9.72 4.91 -11.00
N GLY A 78 9.48 3.76 -10.39
CA GLY A 78 10.54 2.85 -10.02
C GLY A 78 10.42 2.24 -8.64
N LEU A 79 11.38 1.36 -8.37
CA LEU A 79 11.51 0.64 -7.12
C LEU A 79 12.39 1.43 -6.15
N ALA A 80 11.92 1.59 -4.91
CA ALA A 80 12.69 2.09 -3.79
C ALA A 80 12.66 1.08 -2.63
N THR A 81 13.78 0.96 -1.90
CA THR A 81 13.91 0.11 -0.72
C THR A 81 14.75 0.80 0.34
N TRP A 82 14.37 0.68 1.62
CA TRP A 82 15.12 1.26 2.74
C TRP A 82 14.87 0.49 4.04
N ASN A 83 15.80 0.58 4.99
CA ASN A 83 15.62 0.00 6.32
C ASN A 83 14.60 0.81 7.12
N LEU A 84 13.67 0.11 7.78
CA LEU A 84 12.69 0.75 8.65
C LEU A 84 13.22 0.94 10.08
N ASP A 85 14.11 0.06 10.53
CA ASP A 85 14.61 0.00 11.92
C ASP A 85 15.99 0.65 12.12
N SER A 86 16.60 1.17 11.04
CA SER A 86 17.92 1.79 11.09
C SER A 86 18.05 2.92 10.06
N PRO A 87 19.01 3.85 10.24
CA PRO A 87 19.22 4.95 9.30
C PRO A 87 19.49 4.43 7.88
N SER A 88 18.80 5.04 6.90
CA SER A 88 18.90 4.71 5.48
C SER A 88 19.19 5.96 4.66
N ALA A 89 20.15 5.88 3.75
CA ALA A 89 20.46 7.00 2.87
C ALA A 89 19.26 7.37 1.99
N GLY A 90 18.94 8.66 1.87
CA GLY A 90 17.80 9.13 1.10
C GLY A 90 16.48 9.15 1.87
N TRP A 91 16.49 8.77 3.15
CA TRP A 91 15.31 8.69 4.01
C TRP A 91 15.57 9.28 5.38
N THR A 92 14.61 10.05 5.87
CA THR A 92 14.63 10.64 7.22
C THR A 92 13.47 10.07 8.03
N ALA A 93 13.77 9.34 9.11
CA ALA A 93 12.75 8.91 10.06
C ALA A 93 12.19 10.13 10.82
N THR A 94 10.93 10.48 10.57
CA THR A 94 10.21 11.55 11.29
C THR A 94 9.63 11.03 12.60
N THR A 95 9.29 9.74 12.63
CA THR A 95 8.99 8.97 13.84
C THR A 95 9.84 7.72 13.83
N SER A 96 10.72 7.57 14.82
CA SER A 96 11.54 6.37 14.98
C SER A 96 10.65 5.14 15.16
N LEU A 97 11.01 4.04 14.51
CA LEU A 97 10.26 2.78 14.63
C LEU A 97 10.26 2.27 16.07
N GLU A 98 9.06 2.13 16.63
CA GLU A 98 8.90 1.48 17.93
C GLU A 98 9.17 -0.03 17.85
N PRO A 99 9.62 -0.66 18.95
CA PRO A 99 9.80 -2.10 18.98
C PRO A 99 8.50 -2.85 18.62
N LEU A 100 8.54 -3.58 17.51
CA LEU A 100 7.42 -4.39 17.06
C LEU A 100 7.17 -5.54 18.03
N THR A 101 5.90 -5.87 18.26
CA THR A 101 5.46 -6.88 19.23
C THR A 101 4.80 -8.07 18.54
N ALA A 102 4.92 -9.24 19.17
CA ALA A 102 4.24 -10.43 18.69
C ALA A 102 2.72 -10.27 18.80
N LYS A 103 1.97 -10.84 17.85
CA LYS A 103 0.49 -10.81 17.74
C LYS A 103 -0.12 -9.46 17.35
N THR A 104 0.69 -8.47 17.03
CA THR A 104 0.22 -7.21 16.46
C THR A 104 0.27 -7.30 14.93
N THR A 105 -0.80 -6.84 14.28
CA THR A 105 -0.83 -6.64 12.83
C THR A 105 -0.47 -5.18 12.57
N TYR A 106 0.47 -5.00 11.66
CA TYR A 106 0.93 -3.69 11.23
C TYR A 106 0.55 -3.47 9.78
N SER A 107 0.23 -2.22 9.45
CA SER A 107 -0.09 -1.78 8.09
C SER A 107 0.94 -0.77 7.63
N PHE A 108 1.56 -1.04 6.49
CA PHE A 108 2.58 -0.20 5.89
C PHE A 108 2.10 0.38 4.57
N TYR A 109 2.24 1.70 4.39
CA TYR A 109 1.85 2.38 3.15
C TYR A 109 2.69 3.63 2.89
N GLY A 110 2.68 4.09 1.65
CA GLY A 110 3.29 5.32 1.15
C GLY A 110 2.25 6.42 0.95
N TRP A 111 2.68 7.66 1.13
CA TRP A 111 1.80 8.84 1.05
C TRP A 111 2.48 10.01 0.33
N THR A 112 1.65 10.96 -0.12
CA THR A 112 2.07 12.27 -0.63
C THR A 112 1.79 13.36 0.39
N LYS A 113 2.64 14.39 0.45
CA LYS A 113 2.51 15.49 1.42
C LYS A 113 1.25 16.32 1.23
N ASP A 114 0.74 16.36 0.00
CA ASP A 114 -0.46 17.10 -0.38
C ASP A 114 -1.74 16.24 -0.38
N ASN A 115 -1.64 14.96 0.05
CA ASN A 115 -2.72 13.99 0.04
C ASN A 115 -3.36 13.82 -1.36
N SER A 116 -2.59 13.97 -2.43
CA SER A 116 -3.07 13.81 -3.80
C SER A 116 -3.14 12.35 -4.24
N SER A 117 -2.32 11.48 -3.64
CA SER A 117 -2.28 10.03 -3.89
C SER A 117 -1.64 9.27 -2.72
N SER A 118 -1.80 7.95 -2.71
CA SER A 118 -1.11 7.04 -1.80
C SER A 118 -0.60 5.80 -2.54
N SER A 119 0.14 4.94 -1.84
CA SER A 119 0.29 3.56 -2.29
C SER A 119 -0.88 2.69 -1.80
N SER A 120 -0.98 1.46 -2.31
CA SER A 120 -1.66 0.39 -1.57
C SER A 120 -0.94 0.14 -0.24
N SER A 121 -1.64 -0.45 0.73
CA SER A 121 -1.01 -0.88 1.98
C SER A 121 -0.58 -2.33 1.91
N VAL A 122 0.28 -2.75 2.85
CA VAL A 122 0.51 -4.17 3.17
C VAL A 122 0.35 -4.44 4.65
N SER A 123 -0.42 -5.48 4.97
CA SER A 123 -0.61 -5.96 6.33
C SER A 123 0.34 -7.11 6.66
N PHE A 124 0.99 -7.03 7.82
CA PHE A 124 1.87 -8.11 8.28
C PHE A 124 1.97 -8.20 9.81
N THR A 125 2.31 -9.39 10.29
CA THR A 125 2.72 -9.65 11.66
C THR A 125 4.22 -9.96 11.72
N LEU A 126 4.80 -9.99 12.92
CA LEU A 126 6.17 -10.51 13.09
C LEU A 126 6.34 -11.96 12.63
N THR A 127 5.27 -12.78 12.67
CA THR A 127 5.33 -14.14 12.13
C THR A 127 5.45 -14.14 10.61
N ASP A 128 4.84 -13.17 9.93
CA ASP A 128 4.99 -13.03 8.48
C ASP A 128 6.38 -12.51 8.12
N ARG A 129 6.90 -11.53 8.89
CA ARG A 129 8.29 -11.07 8.76
C ARG A 129 9.28 -12.23 8.89
N ASP A 130 9.12 -13.07 9.91
CA ASP A 130 10.05 -14.17 10.19
C ASP A 130 10.02 -15.29 9.12
N ARG A 131 9.01 -15.28 8.25
CA ARG A 131 8.90 -16.18 7.09
C ARG A 131 9.46 -15.57 5.80
N LEU A 132 9.74 -14.26 5.79
CA LEU A 132 10.37 -13.61 4.64
C LEU A 132 11.78 -14.13 4.46
N THR A 133 12.15 -14.34 3.20
CA THR A 133 13.52 -14.63 2.81
C THR A 133 14.13 -13.38 2.17
N PRO A 134 15.42 -13.09 2.39
CA PRO A 134 16.08 -11.97 1.72
C PRO A 134 15.88 -12.03 0.20
N GLY A 135 15.53 -10.90 -0.40
CA GLY A 135 15.21 -10.81 -1.84
C GLY A 135 13.77 -11.18 -2.22
N THR A 136 12.90 -11.48 -1.25
CA THR A 136 11.45 -11.62 -1.46
C THR A 136 10.69 -10.43 -0.89
N VAL A 137 9.53 -10.13 -1.46
CA VAL A 137 8.64 -9.04 -1.05
C VAL A 137 7.28 -9.60 -0.72
N ARG A 138 6.75 -9.23 0.44
CA ARG A 138 5.34 -9.39 0.77
C ARG A 138 4.58 -8.10 0.48
N TYR A 139 3.47 -8.20 -0.25
CA TYR A 139 2.59 -7.09 -0.62
C TYR A 139 1.16 -7.60 -0.79
N GLU A 140 0.16 -6.71 -0.73
CA GLU A 140 -1.23 -7.10 -1.04
C GLU A 140 -1.40 -7.26 -2.55
N ASP A 141 -1.86 -8.44 -2.96
CA ASP A 141 -2.20 -8.69 -4.35
C ASP A 141 -3.62 -8.20 -4.63
N GLY A 142 -3.73 -7.15 -5.44
CA GLY A 142 -5.01 -6.57 -5.86
C GLY A 142 -5.74 -7.37 -6.95
N SER A 143 -5.13 -8.45 -7.46
CA SER A 143 -5.65 -9.23 -8.59
C SER A 143 -6.69 -10.32 -8.21
N GLY A 144 -7.08 -10.41 -6.94
CA GLY A 144 -8.06 -11.38 -6.44
C GLY A 144 -9.50 -10.83 -6.34
N ASP A 145 -10.50 -11.67 -6.67
CA ASP A 145 -11.94 -11.39 -6.61
C ASP A 145 -12.47 -11.05 -5.19
N GLY A 146 -12.05 -9.91 -4.63
CA GLY A 146 -12.66 -9.25 -3.47
C GLY A 146 -12.04 -9.54 -2.09
N ASP A 147 -11.05 -10.42 -1.99
CA ASP A 147 -10.27 -10.62 -0.76
C ASP A 147 -8.79 -10.29 -1.02
N GLU A 148 -8.38 -9.05 -0.69
CA GLU A 148 -6.96 -8.64 -0.64
C GLU A 148 -6.19 -9.69 0.16
N SER A 149 -5.30 -10.42 -0.52
CA SER A 149 -4.53 -11.50 0.07
C SER A 149 -3.06 -11.21 -0.13
N ALA A 150 -2.36 -10.93 0.97
CA ALA A 150 -0.92 -10.71 0.92
C ALA A 150 -0.17 -11.94 0.39
N VAL A 151 0.53 -11.75 -0.72
CA VAL A 151 1.40 -12.76 -1.35
C VAL A 151 2.86 -12.50 -1.00
N THR A 152 3.74 -13.45 -1.28
CA THR A 152 5.20 -13.25 -1.16
C THR A 152 5.88 -13.78 -2.41
N VAL A 153 6.58 -12.88 -3.10
CA VAL A 153 7.19 -13.14 -4.41
C VAL A 153 8.64 -12.66 -4.45
N PRO A 154 9.49 -13.13 -5.38
CA PRO A 154 10.80 -12.53 -5.60
C PRO A 154 10.71 -11.03 -5.92
N LEU A 155 11.67 -10.23 -5.47
CA LEU A 155 11.71 -8.78 -5.71
C LEU A 155 11.63 -8.43 -7.21
N ALA A 156 12.23 -9.25 -8.07
CA ALA A 156 12.16 -9.08 -9.52
C ALA A 156 10.75 -9.27 -10.07
N GLU A 157 9.97 -10.21 -9.51
CA GLU A 157 8.58 -10.42 -9.88
C GLU A 157 7.70 -9.29 -9.37
N PHE A 158 7.88 -8.87 -8.11
CA PHE A 158 7.19 -7.71 -7.56
C PHE A 158 7.38 -6.47 -8.44
N LYS A 159 8.63 -6.17 -8.82
CA LYS A 159 8.94 -5.04 -9.72
C LYS A 159 8.25 -5.15 -11.09
N ALA A 160 8.05 -6.36 -11.60
CA ALA A 160 7.43 -6.58 -12.90
C ALA A 160 5.90 -6.44 -12.84
N ARG A 161 5.27 -6.85 -11.74
CA ARG A 161 3.82 -7.06 -11.65
C ARG A 161 3.07 -6.04 -10.81
N ALA A 162 3.74 -5.39 -9.86
CA ALA A 162 3.07 -4.50 -8.90
C ALA A 162 2.31 -3.33 -9.57
N CYS A 163 2.68 -2.92 -10.78
CA CYS A 163 2.00 -1.87 -11.52
C CYS A 163 1.07 -2.39 -12.65
N GLU A 164 0.77 -3.69 -12.70
CA GLU A 164 -0.12 -4.25 -13.74
C GLU A 164 -1.60 -3.90 -13.52
N ASP A 165 -2.00 -3.65 -12.26
CA ASP A 165 -3.38 -3.39 -11.84
C ASP A 165 -3.60 -1.98 -11.25
N SER A 166 -2.63 -1.06 -11.41
CA SER A 166 -2.70 0.33 -10.92
C SER A 166 -3.09 1.37 -11.98
#